data_AF-R7T771-F1
#
_entry.id   AF-R7T771-F1
#
_cell.length_a   1.000
_cell.length_b   1.000
_cell.length_c   1.000
_cell.angle_alpha   90.00
_cell.angle_beta   90.00
_cell.angle_gamma   90.00
#
_symmetry.space_group_name_H-M   'P 1'
#
loop_
_entity.id
_entity.type
_entity.pdbx_description
1 polymer ?
#
loop_
_entity_poly.entity_id
_entity_poly.type
_entity_poly.pdbx_seq_one_letter_code
_entity_poly.pdbx_strand_id
1 'polypeptide(L)'
;EDGYDELDWRAEDEYWTDDPQLVVEEVTQNQDQSESAQSAKFTRYAANKLQRYSQVELISYDTLDLLCRYGFDRSYCETALDENDGDIGYALEMLLCKCFEDILSVEVDENEISVIDVQEQREEEKMALESIYAEAFSERIPNKVWSLNLQLTHLTEISTGGAEKKSSTDLKQKQKNGPLCKFFKRGNCRFGARCHQSHDLPIEPSLNLVEQSVPKLEDKSEEYPYELEIRFPGSHKYPFQVPVIAFSSRNSQLPSHVCLRITERLLTEAQELCESHAPIVFSLVSVLEDEIEMLKCFTCHPHAYSLPKP
;
A
#
# COMPACT_ATOMS: atom_id res chain seq x y z
N GLU A 1 -69.23 24.20 -8.50
CA GLU A 1 -68.01 24.19 -9.32
C GLU A 1 -67.16 25.40 -8.94
N ASP A 2 -66.67 25.32 -7.71
CA ASP A 2 -65.26 25.24 -7.34
C ASP A 2 -64.35 26.34 -7.90
N GLY A 3 -64.26 27.39 -7.08
CA GLY A 3 -63.22 28.42 -7.15
C GLY A 3 -61.96 27.96 -6.42
N TYR A 4 -60.85 28.28 -7.06
CA TYR A 4 -59.45 28.11 -6.71
C TYR A 4 -59.10 28.21 -5.21
N ASP A 5 -58.38 27.19 -4.73
CA ASP A 5 -57.82 27.08 -3.39
C ASP A 5 -56.74 28.14 -3.12
N GLU A 6 -56.89 28.79 -1.96
CA GLU A 6 -55.98 29.75 -1.36
C GLU A 6 -54.70 29.07 -0.84
N LEU A 7 -53.57 29.75 -1.01
CA LEU A 7 -52.24 29.34 -0.55
C LEU A 7 -52.16 29.34 0.99
N ASP A 8 -51.97 28.17 1.60
CA ASP A 8 -51.66 28.02 3.03
C ASP A 8 -50.16 28.31 3.26
N TRP A 9 -49.87 29.56 3.59
CA TRP A 9 -48.57 30.01 4.11
C TRP A 9 -48.36 29.42 5.50
N ARG A 10 -47.63 28.30 5.59
CA ARG A 10 -47.06 27.85 6.86
C ARG A 10 -45.87 28.73 7.24
N ALA A 11 -46.07 29.52 8.29
CA ALA A 11 -45.02 30.00 9.16
C ALA A 11 -44.37 28.80 9.86
N GLU A 12 -43.04 28.72 9.80
CA GLU A 12 -42.25 28.09 10.85
C GLU A 12 -40.93 28.85 10.95
N ASP A 13 -40.64 29.21 12.19
CA ASP A 13 -39.78 30.29 12.62
C ASP A 13 -38.28 29.90 12.66
N GLU A 14 -37.48 30.92 12.95
CA GLU A 14 -36.14 30.86 13.57
C GLU A 14 -34.91 30.86 12.63
N TYR A 15 -34.75 31.97 11.92
CA TYR A 15 -33.42 32.49 11.58
C TYR A 15 -32.97 33.51 12.64
N TRP A 16 -31.82 33.20 13.27
CA TRP A 16 -30.80 34.09 13.85
C TRP A 16 -31.25 35.45 14.42
N THR A 17 -31.19 35.57 15.76
CA THR A 17 -31.03 36.87 16.43
C THR A 17 -29.70 36.94 17.17
N ASP A 18 -28.87 37.87 16.72
CA ASP A 18 -27.72 38.40 17.45
C ASP A 18 -28.20 39.19 18.68
N ASP A 19 -27.67 38.89 19.87
CA ASP A 19 -26.96 39.90 20.68
C ASP A 19 -26.19 39.24 21.87
N PRO A 20 -25.04 39.81 22.27
CA PRO A 20 -24.12 39.25 23.25
C PRO A 20 -24.41 39.82 24.63
N GLN A 21 -24.56 38.97 25.65
CA GLN A 21 -24.17 39.24 27.03
C GLN A 21 -24.56 38.07 27.92
N LEU A 22 -23.59 37.23 28.27
CA LEU A 22 -23.66 36.44 29.48
C LEU A 22 -22.35 36.59 30.23
N VAL A 23 -22.44 37.46 31.23
CA VAL A 23 -21.44 37.82 32.22
C VAL A 23 -21.23 36.62 33.14
N VAL A 24 -20.00 36.12 33.23
CA VAL A 24 -19.60 35.23 34.30
C VAL A 24 -18.62 36.01 35.17
N GLU A 25 -19.08 36.43 36.35
CA GLU A 25 -18.28 37.13 37.35
C GLU A 25 -17.12 36.25 37.82
N GLU A 26 -15.92 36.84 37.79
CA GLU A 26 -14.69 36.27 38.31
C GLU A 26 -14.69 36.27 39.85
N VAL A 27 -14.38 35.14 40.46
CA VAL A 27 -13.94 35.10 41.86
C VAL A 27 -12.46 35.48 41.90
N THR A 28 -12.21 36.69 42.42
CA THR A 28 -10.87 37.28 42.58
C THR A 28 -10.07 36.64 43.72
N GLN A 29 -8.78 36.44 43.46
CA GLN A 29 -7.76 35.94 44.38
C GLN A 29 -7.36 36.97 45.44
N ASN A 30 -6.90 36.48 46.59
CA ASN A 30 -5.84 37.07 47.43
C ASN A 30 -5.13 35.85 48.05
N GLN A 31 -3.80 35.67 48.07
CA GLN A 31 -2.68 36.59 48.01
C GLN A 31 -1.41 35.78 47.66
N ASP A 32 -0.43 36.48 47.07
CA ASP A 32 1.01 36.26 47.19
C ASP A 32 1.62 34.92 46.74
N GLN A 33 2.13 34.90 45.51
CA GLN A 33 3.59 34.96 45.27
C GLN A 33 3.90 34.92 43.78
N SER A 34 4.82 35.80 43.40
CA SER A 34 5.43 35.98 42.09
C SER A 34 6.07 34.70 41.55
N GLU A 35 5.71 34.26 40.34
CA GLU A 35 6.60 33.93 39.20
C GLU A 35 5.91 33.05 38.13
N SER A 36 5.99 33.48 36.87
CA SER A 36 5.86 32.69 35.63
C SER A 36 4.49 32.37 34.99
N ALA A 37 3.61 33.37 34.84
CA ALA A 37 2.44 33.26 33.94
C ALA A 37 2.76 33.19 32.42
N GLN A 38 4.04 33.28 32.02
CA GLN A 38 4.49 33.02 30.64
C GLN A 38 4.74 31.53 30.36
N SER A 39 4.88 30.69 31.40
CA SER A 39 5.16 29.25 31.26
C SER A 39 3.90 28.47 30.84
N ALA A 40 2.73 28.78 31.40
CA ALA A 40 1.50 28.00 31.18
C ALA A 40 0.79 28.22 29.82
N LYS A 41 1.21 29.19 29.00
CA LYS A 41 0.78 29.31 27.59
C LYS A 41 1.77 28.65 26.63
N PHE A 42 3.05 28.55 27.02
CA PHE A 42 4.08 27.80 26.30
C PHE A 42 3.84 26.29 26.38
N THR A 43 3.37 25.76 27.53
CA THR A 43 3.19 24.31 27.70
C THR A 43 2.06 23.70 26.87
N ARG A 44 0.97 24.43 26.59
CA ARG A 44 -0.16 23.94 25.76
C ARG A 44 0.07 24.11 24.26
N TYR A 45 0.84 25.13 23.86
CA TYR A 45 1.33 25.24 22.49
C TYR A 45 2.42 24.19 22.23
N ALA A 46 3.29 23.92 23.21
CA ALA A 46 4.29 22.85 23.13
C ALA A 46 3.66 21.44 23.18
N ALA A 47 2.58 21.20 23.92
CA ALA A 47 1.92 19.89 23.95
C ALA A 47 1.17 19.56 22.63
N ASN A 48 0.49 20.55 22.03
CA ASN A 48 -0.10 20.38 20.69
C ASN A 48 0.94 20.40 19.57
N LYS A 49 2.09 21.05 19.78
CA LYS A 49 3.25 20.96 18.88
C LYS A 49 3.91 19.59 19.01
N LEU A 50 4.08 19.01 20.21
CA LEU A 50 4.65 17.67 20.41
C LEU A 50 3.73 16.53 19.96
N GLN A 51 2.40 16.71 19.93
CA GLN A 51 1.47 15.73 19.34
C GLN A 51 1.29 15.86 17.82
N ARG A 52 1.63 17.00 17.21
CA ARG A 52 1.67 17.16 15.74
C ARG A 52 3.08 17.09 15.14
N TYR A 53 4.12 17.20 15.96
CA TYR A 53 5.53 17.03 15.58
C TYR A 53 6.06 15.61 15.86
N SER A 54 5.21 14.66 16.25
CA SER A 54 5.61 13.25 16.32
C SER A 54 5.44 12.51 14.97
N GLN A 55 5.09 13.20 13.89
CA GLN A 55 4.96 12.63 12.54
C GLN A 55 5.99 13.18 11.53
N VAL A 56 6.85 14.11 11.93
CA VAL A 56 7.84 14.75 11.05
C VAL A 56 9.18 14.82 11.76
N GLU A 57 9.85 13.68 11.94
CA GLU A 57 11.32 13.56 12.14
C GLU A 57 11.78 12.09 12.33
N LEU A 58 11.18 11.17 11.58
CA LEU A 58 11.78 9.88 11.28
C LEU A 58 11.45 9.63 9.82
N ILE A 59 12.44 9.63 8.92
CA ILE A 59 12.36 8.70 7.79
C ILE A 59 12.31 7.35 8.48
N SER A 60 11.09 6.87 8.74
CA SER A 60 10.94 5.59 9.41
C SER A 60 11.62 4.59 8.50
N TYR A 61 12.36 3.66 9.07
CA TYR A 61 12.86 2.49 8.34
C TYR A 61 11.73 1.89 7.44
N ASP A 62 10.49 2.00 7.90
CA ASP A 62 9.26 1.63 7.19
C ASP A 62 9.00 2.43 5.89
N THR A 63 9.34 3.72 5.83
CA THR A 63 9.13 4.60 4.66
C THR A 63 10.04 4.19 3.49
N LEU A 64 11.29 3.91 3.80
CA LEU A 64 12.27 3.50 2.81
C LEU A 64 12.00 2.07 2.33
N ASP A 65 11.66 1.18 3.26
CA ASP A 65 11.27 -0.19 2.94
C ASP A 65 10.01 -0.21 2.07
N LEU A 66 9.06 0.70 2.29
CA LEU A 66 7.88 0.85 1.44
C LEU A 66 8.26 1.23 0.00
N LEU A 67 9.14 2.22 -0.22
CA LEU A 67 9.61 2.55 -1.57
C LEU A 67 10.36 1.39 -2.24
N CYS A 68 11.15 0.65 -1.47
CA CYS A 68 11.86 -0.53 -1.97
C CYS A 68 10.90 -1.66 -2.41
N ARG A 69 9.67 -1.73 -1.88
CA ARG A 69 8.65 -2.72 -2.32
C ARG A 69 8.17 -2.51 -3.75
N TYR A 70 8.29 -1.29 -4.29
CA TYR A 70 8.02 -1.01 -5.70
C TYR A 70 9.17 -1.44 -6.63
N GLY A 71 10.28 -1.93 -6.09
CA GLY A 71 11.38 -2.52 -6.85
C GLY A 71 12.57 -1.61 -7.11
N PHE A 72 12.59 -0.42 -6.52
CA PHE A 72 13.72 0.49 -6.58
C PHE A 72 14.85 0.05 -5.63
N ASP A 73 16.10 0.28 -6.04
CA ASP A 73 17.24 0.14 -5.15
C ASP A 73 17.21 1.22 -4.06
N ARG A 74 17.68 0.85 -2.88
CA ARG A 74 17.67 1.68 -1.67
C ARG A 74 18.32 3.05 -1.90
N SER A 75 19.39 3.13 -2.70
CA SER A 75 20.10 4.38 -2.96
C SER A 75 19.30 5.38 -3.80
N TYR A 76 18.37 4.92 -4.65
CA TYR A 76 17.43 5.79 -5.34
C TYR A 76 16.32 6.27 -4.41
N CYS A 77 15.79 5.37 -3.57
CA CYS A 77 14.76 5.69 -2.59
C CYS A 77 15.25 6.74 -1.58
N GLU A 78 16.47 6.62 -1.06
CA GLU A 78 17.07 7.58 -0.12
C GLU A 78 17.15 8.98 -0.75
N THR A 79 17.74 9.09 -1.95
CA THR A 79 17.83 10.37 -2.66
C THR A 79 16.45 10.95 -2.98
N ALA A 80 15.48 10.11 -3.33
CA ALA A 80 14.14 10.58 -3.63
C ALA A 80 13.40 11.14 -2.42
N LEU A 81 13.57 10.52 -1.25
CA LEU A 81 13.03 11.03 0.00
C LEU A 81 13.71 12.34 0.42
N ASP A 82 15.03 12.43 0.25
CA ASP A 82 15.80 13.65 0.55
C ASP A 82 15.37 14.84 -0.33
N GLU A 83 15.08 14.61 -1.62
CA GLU A 83 14.62 15.65 -2.56
C GLU A 83 13.18 16.11 -2.30
N ASN A 84 12.36 15.30 -1.62
CA ASN A 84 10.92 15.53 -1.43
C ASN A 84 10.53 15.72 0.04
N ASP A 85 11.45 16.18 0.89
CA ASP A 85 11.22 16.45 2.32
C ASP A 85 10.61 15.25 3.10
N GLY A 86 10.94 14.02 2.68
CA GLY A 86 10.42 12.78 3.27
C GLY A 86 9.01 12.38 2.82
N ASP A 87 8.40 13.07 1.85
CA ASP A 87 7.10 12.69 1.29
C ASP A 87 7.23 11.47 0.38
N ILE A 88 6.65 10.35 0.82
CA ILE A 88 6.67 9.06 0.12
C ILE A 88 5.97 9.16 -1.23
N GLY A 89 4.85 9.87 -1.26
CA GLY A 89 4.02 10.02 -2.44
C GLY A 89 4.80 10.72 -3.54
N TYR A 90 5.34 11.91 -3.25
CA TYR A 90 6.10 12.66 -4.24
C TYR A 90 7.42 11.97 -4.60
N ALA A 91 8.10 11.33 -3.64
CA ALA A 91 9.30 10.55 -3.92
C ALA A 91 9.03 9.39 -4.90
N LEU A 92 7.94 8.65 -4.73
CA LEU A 92 7.54 7.57 -5.64
C LEU A 92 7.14 8.10 -7.02
N GLU A 93 6.36 9.19 -7.09
CA GLU A 93 6.02 9.83 -8.38
C GLU A 93 7.29 10.25 -9.12
N MET A 94 8.21 10.92 -8.43
CA MET A 94 9.46 11.36 -9.02
C MET A 94 10.31 10.18 -9.52
N LEU A 95 10.41 9.10 -8.75
CA LEU A 95 11.14 7.90 -9.16
C LEU A 95 10.54 7.26 -10.39
N LEU A 96 9.21 7.09 -10.43
CA LEU A 96 8.51 6.49 -11.57
C LEU A 96 8.61 7.38 -12.81
N CYS A 97 8.43 8.69 -12.68
CA CYS A 97 8.60 9.64 -13.78
C CYS A 97 10.03 9.66 -14.32
N LYS A 98 11.06 9.62 -13.46
CA LYS A 98 12.47 9.52 -13.88
C LYS A 98 12.78 8.16 -14.52
N CYS A 99 12.14 7.09 -14.05
CA CYS A 99 12.37 5.71 -14.51
C CYS A 99 11.72 5.42 -15.86
N PHE A 100 10.56 6.03 -16.13
CA PHE A 100 9.72 5.77 -17.30
C PHE A 100 9.36 7.07 -18.05
N GLU A 101 10.31 8.00 -18.11
CA GLU A 101 10.14 9.33 -18.74
C GLU A 101 9.62 9.22 -20.17
N ASP A 102 10.13 8.25 -20.94
CA ASP A 102 9.75 7.99 -22.33
C ASP A 102 8.26 7.63 -22.51
N ILE A 103 7.65 7.00 -21.50
CA ILE A 103 6.23 6.58 -21.54
C ILE A 103 5.33 7.67 -20.96
N LEU A 104 5.75 8.31 -19.87
CA LEU A 104 4.91 9.23 -19.10
C LEU A 104 4.92 10.67 -19.64
N SER A 105 5.92 11.04 -20.46
CA SER A 105 6.05 12.40 -21.01
C SER A 105 5.30 12.62 -22.32
N VAL A 106 4.39 11.71 -22.70
CA VAL A 106 3.57 11.87 -23.90
C VAL A 106 2.66 13.08 -23.73
N GLU A 107 2.92 14.12 -24.52
CA GLU A 107 2.12 15.34 -24.53
C GLU A 107 0.73 15.05 -25.08
N VAL A 108 -0.28 15.64 -24.43
CA VAL A 108 -1.67 15.56 -24.86
C VAL A 108 -2.14 16.99 -25.16
N ASP A 109 -2.91 17.19 -26.23
CA ASP A 109 -3.43 18.53 -26.55
C ASP A 109 -4.46 18.95 -25.50
N GLU A 110 -4.01 19.77 -24.55
CA GLU A 110 -4.83 20.24 -23.43
C GLU A 110 -6.05 21.04 -23.89
N ASN A 111 -6.02 21.62 -25.10
CA ASN A 111 -7.11 22.44 -25.61
C ASN A 111 -8.27 21.60 -26.14
N GLU A 112 -8.02 20.34 -26.49
CA GLU A 112 -9.04 19.42 -27.02
C GLU A 112 -9.76 18.66 -25.89
N ILE A 113 -9.18 18.64 -24.68
CA ILE A 113 -9.69 17.82 -23.57
C ILE A 113 -10.43 18.67 -22.54
N SER A 114 -11.75 18.50 -22.54
CA SER A 114 -12.64 19.04 -21.51
C SER A 114 -12.34 18.44 -20.14
N VAL A 115 -12.23 19.31 -19.12
CA VAL A 115 -12.03 18.89 -17.72
C VAL A 115 -13.23 18.09 -17.21
N ILE A 116 -14.43 18.37 -17.74
CA ILE A 116 -15.66 17.67 -17.37
C ILE A 116 -15.58 16.22 -17.86
N ASP A 117 -15.21 16.01 -19.11
CA ASP A 117 -15.12 14.68 -19.73
C ASP A 117 -14.08 13.80 -19.02
N VAL A 118 -12.95 14.39 -18.59
CA VAL A 118 -11.94 13.72 -17.76
C VAL A 118 -12.52 13.25 -16.43
N GLN A 119 -13.31 14.09 -15.77
CA GLN A 119 -13.93 13.75 -14.49
C GLN A 119 -15.03 12.70 -14.65
N GLU A 120 -15.87 12.84 -15.68
CA GLU A 120 -16.94 11.89 -15.98
C GLU A 120 -16.38 10.49 -16.26
N GLN A 121 -15.38 10.37 -17.15
CA GLN A 121 -14.79 9.07 -17.47
C GLN A 121 -14.08 8.41 -16.27
N ARG A 122 -13.42 9.21 -15.42
CA ARG A 122 -12.81 8.69 -14.19
C ARG A 122 -13.85 8.20 -13.20
N GLU A 123 -14.94 8.94 -13.02
CA GLU A 123 -15.98 8.56 -12.08
C GLU A 123 -16.74 7.33 -12.59
N GLU A 124 -16.99 7.22 -13.90
CA GLU A 124 -17.56 6.03 -14.52
C GLU A 124 -16.70 4.78 -14.31
N GLU A 125 -15.39 4.88 -14.56
CA GLU A 125 -14.47 3.77 -14.31
C GLU A 125 -14.38 3.43 -12.82
N LYS A 126 -14.28 4.44 -11.95
CA LYS A 126 -14.26 4.26 -10.50
C LYS A 126 -15.51 3.53 -10.00
N MET A 127 -16.70 3.96 -10.42
CA MET A 127 -17.96 3.30 -10.08
C MET A 127 -17.98 1.83 -10.55
N ALA A 128 -17.44 1.54 -11.73
CA ALA A 128 -17.29 0.18 -12.22
C ALA A 128 -16.33 -0.65 -11.34
N LEU A 129 -15.17 -0.09 -10.98
CA LEU A 129 -14.18 -0.75 -10.11
C LEU A 129 -14.72 -1.02 -8.70
N GLU A 130 -15.44 -0.06 -8.10
CA GLU A 130 -16.12 -0.24 -6.81
C GLU A 130 -17.16 -1.36 -6.87
N SER A 131 -17.86 -1.50 -7.99
CA SER A 131 -18.83 -2.58 -8.18
C SER A 131 -18.17 -3.95 -8.41
N ILE A 132 -17.03 -4.02 -9.10
CA ILE A 132 -16.37 -5.28 -9.46
C ILE A 132 -15.52 -5.81 -8.31
N TYR A 133 -14.72 -4.93 -7.70
CA TYR A 133 -13.70 -5.30 -6.73
C TYR A 133 -14.11 -5.03 -5.27
N ALA A 134 -15.23 -4.33 -5.06
CA ALA A 134 -15.76 -4.03 -3.73
C ALA A 134 -14.67 -3.49 -2.79
N GLU A 135 -14.43 -4.16 -1.65
CA GLU A 135 -13.46 -3.75 -0.64
C GLU A 135 -11.99 -3.83 -1.10
N ALA A 136 -11.69 -4.53 -2.20
CA ALA A 136 -10.34 -4.63 -2.72
C ALA A 136 -9.89 -3.34 -3.43
N PHE A 137 -10.82 -2.54 -3.93
CA PHE A 137 -10.56 -1.23 -4.52
C PHE A 137 -10.78 -0.10 -3.50
N SER A 138 -9.92 0.93 -3.54
CA SER A 138 -10.08 2.13 -2.72
C SER A 138 -9.50 3.37 -3.40
N GLU A 139 -10.22 4.49 -3.34
CA GLU A 139 -9.67 5.80 -3.64
C GLU A 139 -8.98 6.37 -2.39
N ARG A 140 -7.65 6.21 -2.30
CA ARG A 140 -6.87 6.68 -1.14
C ARG A 140 -6.78 8.20 -1.06
N ILE A 141 -6.67 8.85 -2.21
CA ILE A 141 -6.67 10.31 -2.30
C ILE A 141 -7.66 10.71 -3.39
N PRO A 142 -8.69 11.51 -3.05
CA PRO A 142 -9.72 11.91 -4.00
C PRO A 142 -9.13 12.49 -5.29
N ASN A 143 -9.56 11.96 -6.43
CA ASN A 143 -9.14 12.34 -7.77
C ASN A 143 -7.63 12.26 -8.04
N LYS A 144 -6.88 11.52 -7.21
CA LYS A 144 -5.41 11.47 -7.29
C LYS A 144 -4.81 10.09 -7.18
N VAL A 145 -5.27 9.25 -6.26
CA VAL A 145 -4.64 7.94 -6.00
C VAL A 145 -5.70 6.88 -5.81
N TRP A 146 -5.68 5.90 -6.71
CA TRP A 146 -6.45 4.67 -6.61
C TRP A 146 -5.54 3.51 -6.20
N SER A 147 -6.05 2.65 -5.32
CA SER A 147 -5.39 1.42 -4.87
C SER A 147 -6.29 0.24 -5.14
N LEU A 148 -5.72 -0.83 -5.68
CA LEU A 148 -6.37 -2.11 -5.87
C LEU A 148 -5.52 -3.21 -5.23
N ASN A 149 -6.08 -3.86 -4.21
CA ASN A 149 -5.47 -4.97 -3.52
C ASN A 149 -5.79 -6.28 -4.26
N LEU A 150 -4.78 -7.04 -4.65
CA LEU A 150 -4.92 -8.18 -5.55
C LEU A 150 -4.39 -9.48 -4.92
N GLN A 151 -5.08 -10.57 -5.24
CA GLN A 151 -4.65 -11.92 -4.91
C GLN A 151 -4.19 -12.65 -6.18
N LEU A 152 -2.89 -12.65 -6.42
CA LEU A 152 -2.27 -13.24 -7.62
C LEU A 152 -1.54 -14.53 -7.21
N THR A 153 -2.27 -15.65 -7.13
CA THR A 153 -1.73 -16.93 -6.64
C THR A 153 -0.54 -17.41 -7.46
N HIS A 154 -0.59 -17.26 -8.79
CA HIS A 154 0.49 -17.65 -9.68
C HIS A 154 1.79 -16.88 -9.40
N LEU A 155 1.76 -15.59 -9.04
CA LEU A 155 2.96 -14.83 -8.64
C LEU A 155 3.60 -15.42 -7.37
N THR A 156 2.78 -15.87 -6.43
CA THR A 156 3.25 -16.54 -5.21
C THR A 156 3.85 -17.91 -5.52
N GLU A 157 3.25 -18.66 -6.45
CA GLU A 157 3.75 -19.97 -6.88
C GLU A 157 5.07 -19.86 -7.68
N ILE A 158 5.18 -18.88 -8.59
CA ILE A 158 6.39 -18.62 -9.34
C ILE A 158 7.54 -18.22 -8.40
N SER A 159 7.27 -17.30 -7.46
CA SER A 159 8.28 -16.80 -6.50
C SER A 159 8.73 -17.86 -5.49
N THR A 160 7.86 -18.78 -5.09
CA THR A 160 8.23 -19.91 -4.22
C THR A 160 8.96 -21.05 -4.94
N GLY A 161 9.27 -20.87 -6.22
CA GLY A 161 10.01 -21.82 -7.03
C GLY A 161 9.13 -22.99 -7.45
N GLY A 162 8.00 -22.66 -8.09
CA GLY A 162 7.06 -23.54 -8.79
C GLY A 162 7.31 -25.01 -8.53
N ALA A 163 6.49 -25.63 -7.70
CA ALA A 163 6.58 -27.04 -7.38
C ALA A 163 6.42 -27.90 -8.65
N GLU A 164 7.49 -28.04 -9.43
CA GLU A 164 7.79 -29.20 -10.24
C GLU A 164 8.05 -30.37 -9.28
N LYS A 165 6.98 -30.87 -8.68
CA LYS A 165 6.89 -32.22 -8.13
C LYS A 165 5.85 -33.00 -8.90
N LYS A 166 6.16 -33.24 -10.17
CA LYS A 166 5.74 -34.45 -10.88
C LYS A 166 6.97 -35.13 -11.49
N SER A 167 7.73 -35.85 -10.65
CA SER A 167 8.45 -37.09 -11.02
C SER A 167 9.38 -37.58 -9.88
N SER A 168 8.84 -38.50 -9.07
CA SER A 168 9.53 -39.65 -8.46
C SER A 168 11.02 -39.54 -8.07
N THR A 169 11.28 -39.37 -6.77
CA THR A 169 11.89 -40.46 -5.99
C THR A 169 11.52 -40.33 -4.51
N ASP A 170 11.05 -41.43 -3.94
CA ASP A 170 10.83 -41.61 -2.50
C ASP A 170 12.01 -41.12 -1.66
N LEU A 171 11.80 -40.03 -0.94
CA LEU A 171 12.30 -39.89 0.43
C LEU A 171 11.13 -39.49 1.31
N LYS A 172 10.22 -40.45 1.51
CA LYS A 172 9.43 -40.51 2.74
C LYS A 172 10.40 -40.32 3.89
N GLN A 173 10.38 -39.15 4.52
CA GLN A 173 10.75 -39.01 5.92
C GLN A 173 9.77 -39.89 6.69
N LYS A 174 10.08 -41.18 6.73
CA LYS A 174 9.49 -42.12 7.65
C LYS A 174 9.91 -41.61 9.01
N GLN A 175 9.01 -40.90 9.70
CA GLN A 175 9.13 -40.67 11.13
C GLN A 175 9.42 -42.04 11.75
N LYS A 176 10.68 -42.25 12.14
CA LYS A 176 11.07 -43.48 12.83
C LYS A 176 10.66 -43.26 14.27
N ASN A 177 9.46 -43.73 14.63
CA ASN A 177 8.98 -43.89 16.01
C ASN A 177 9.81 -44.95 16.76
N GLY A 178 11.13 -44.83 16.72
CA GLY A 178 12.09 -45.71 17.38
C GLY A 178 12.82 -44.96 18.49
N PRO A 179 13.42 -45.68 19.44
CA PRO A 179 14.17 -45.07 20.53
C PRO A 179 15.30 -44.17 19.99
N LEU A 180 15.58 -43.08 20.72
CA LEU A 180 16.63 -42.11 20.41
C LEU A 180 17.99 -42.80 20.27
N CYS A 181 18.77 -42.36 19.29
CA CYS A 181 20.08 -42.90 19.01
C CYS A 181 21.04 -42.67 20.19
N LYS A 182 21.45 -43.76 20.85
CA LYS A 182 22.37 -43.70 22.01
C LYS A 182 23.73 -43.09 21.65
N PHE A 183 24.18 -43.24 20.40
CA PHE A 183 25.42 -42.65 19.91
C PHE A 183 25.30 -41.18 19.53
N PHE A 184 24.10 -40.75 19.10
CA PHE A 184 23.80 -39.34 18.83
C PHE A 184 23.74 -38.55 20.15
N LYS A 185 23.09 -39.10 21.19
CA LYS A 185 23.09 -38.52 22.54
C LYS A 185 24.51 -38.33 23.12
N ARG A 186 25.48 -39.14 22.68
CA ARG A 186 26.89 -39.06 23.07
C ARG A 186 27.79 -38.28 22.10
N GLY A 187 27.24 -37.71 21.02
CA GLY A 187 27.98 -36.92 20.04
C GLY A 187 28.84 -37.70 19.04
N ASN A 188 28.80 -39.04 19.03
CA ASN A 188 29.70 -39.90 18.24
C ASN A 188 28.96 -40.73 17.16
N CYS A 189 27.78 -40.30 16.69
CA CYS A 189 27.05 -41.04 15.66
C CYS A 189 27.68 -40.85 14.26
N ARG A 190 28.23 -41.93 13.67
CA ARG A 190 28.83 -41.89 12.31
C ARG A 190 27.80 -42.04 11.18
N PHE A 191 26.52 -42.29 11.51
CA PHE A 191 25.48 -42.66 10.54
C PHE A 191 24.58 -41.49 10.10
N GLY A 192 24.74 -40.29 10.70
CA GLY A 192 24.03 -39.06 10.30
C GLY A 192 22.53 -39.26 10.09
N ALA A 193 21.97 -38.66 9.03
CA ALA A 193 20.57 -38.80 8.63
C ALA A 193 20.16 -40.21 8.16
N ARG A 194 21.12 -41.13 7.98
CA ARG A 194 20.86 -42.54 7.61
C ARG A 194 20.79 -43.46 8.82
N CYS A 195 20.88 -42.93 10.04
CA CYS A 195 20.80 -43.74 11.25
C CYS A 195 19.44 -44.46 11.37
N HIS A 196 19.46 -45.69 11.89
CA HIS A 196 18.23 -46.44 12.15
C HIS A 196 17.44 -45.90 13.35
N GLN A 197 18.10 -45.16 14.25
CA GLN A 197 17.52 -44.62 15.49
C GLN A 197 17.24 -43.11 15.32
N SER A 198 16.22 -42.56 16.00
CA SER A 198 15.84 -41.14 15.88
C SER A 198 16.95 -40.21 16.42
N HIS A 199 17.16 -39.09 15.74
CA HIS A 199 18.08 -38.00 16.11
C HIS A 199 17.29 -36.74 16.54
N ASP A 200 15.99 -36.85 16.82
CA ASP A 200 15.15 -35.72 17.20
C ASP A 200 15.30 -35.48 18.71
N LEU A 201 15.94 -34.38 19.09
CA LEU A 201 15.99 -33.99 20.50
C LEU A 201 14.58 -33.52 20.92
N PRO A 202 14.00 -34.04 22.01
CA PRO A 202 12.74 -33.53 22.51
C PRO A 202 12.94 -32.07 22.93
N ILE A 203 12.26 -31.17 22.22
CA ILE A 203 12.11 -29.77 22.59
C ILE A 203 11.22 -29.77 23.84
N GLU A 204 11.74 -29.34 24.98
CA GLU A 204 10.96 -29.22 26.21
C GLU A 204 9.85 -28.16 26.01
N PRO A 205 8.59 -28.47 26.35
CA PRO A 205 7.49 -27.53 26.21
C PRO A 205 7.57 -26.47 27.32
N SER A 206 8.04 -25.27 26.97
CA SER A 206 7.92 -24.10 27.84
C SER A 206 6.47 -23.65 27.92
N LEU A 207 5.81 -24.09 29.00
CA LEU A 207 4.70 -23.49 29.75
C LEU A 207 3.62 -22.72 28.96
N ASN A 208 2.47 -23.37 28.86
CA ASN A 208 1.16 -22.78 28.61
C ASN A 208 0.90 -21.58 29.56
N LEU A 209 0.97 -20.37 29.02
CA LEU A 209 0.10 -19.29 29.48
C LEU A 209 -1.14 -19.33 28.61
N VAL A 210 -2.29 -19.47 29.27
CA VAL A 210 -3.60 -19.37 28.65
C VAL A 210 -3.73 -17.96 28.11
N GLU A 211 -3.42 -17.75 26.83
CA GLU A 211 -3.91 -16.62 26.07
C GLU A 211 -5.43 -16.76 26.03
N GLN A 212 -6.10 -15.96 26.87
CA GLN A 212 -7.49 -15.63 26.66
C GLN A 212 -7.61 -15.17 25.21
N SER A 213 -8.44 -15.88 24.45
CA SER A 213 -8.79 -15.59 23.07
C SER A 213 -9.34 -14.17 22.97
N VAL A 214 -8.44 -13.21 22.79
CA VAL A 214 -8.75 -11.97 22.08
C VAL A 214 -9.16 -12.43 20.68
N PRO A 215 -10.31 -12.03 20.13
CA PRO A 215 -10.59 -12.29 18.74
C PRO A 215 -9.44 -11.67 17.95
N LYS A 216 -8.64 -12.52 17.31
CA LYS A 216 -7.62 -12.10 16.36
C LYS A 216 -8.39 -11.25 15.35
N LEU A 217 -8.17 -9.94 15.37
CA LEU A 217 -8.58 -9.10 14.25
C LEU A 217 -7.97 -9.77 13.03
N GLU A 218 -8.83 -10.25 12.13
CA GLU A 218 -8.42 -10.88 10.89
C GLU A 218 -7.62 -9.83 10.13
N ASP A 219 -6.30 -10.00 10.10
CA ASP A 219 -5.41 -9.09 9.38
C ASP A 219 -5.62 -9.35 7.88
N LYS A 220 -6.56 -8.62 7.27
CA LYS A 220 -6.87 -8.65 5.83
C LYS A 220 -5.63 -8.39 4.95
N SER A 221 -4.53 -7.92 5.55
CA SER A 221 -3.22 -7.75 4.92
C SER A 221 -2.67 -9.04 4.26
N GLU A 222 -2.94 -10.20 4.83
CA GLU A 222 -2.46 -11.49 4.29
C GLU A 222 -3.31 -11.99 3.10
N GLU A 223 -4.53 -11.48 2.95
CA GLU A 223 -5.45 -11.92 1.89
C GLU A 223 -5.01 -11.37 0.51
N TYR A 224 -4.44 -10.17 0.51
CA TYR A 224 -4.02 -9.45 -0.70
C TYR A 224 -2.53 -9.06 -0.62
N PRO A 225 -1.62 -9.97 -1.01
CA PRO A 225 -0.17 -9.72 -0.95
C PRO A 225 0.34 -8.75 -2.01
N TYR A 226 -0.50 -8.35 -2.98
CA TYR A 226 -0.11 -7.46 -4.08
C TYR A 226 -1.00 -6.22 -4.11
N GLU A 227 -0.41 -5.08 -4.48
CA GLU A 227 -1.12 -3.81 -4.59
C GLU A 227 -0.77 -3.14 -5.92
N LEU A 228 -1.80 -2.78 -6.67
CA LEU A 228 -1.72 -1.94 -7.87
C LEU A 228 -2.19 -0.54 -7.51
N GLU A 229 -1.32 0.44 -7.67
CA GLU A 229 -1.60 1.85 -7.43
C GLU A 229 -1.62 2.62 -8.75
N ILE A 230 -2.67 3.41 -8.96
CA ILE A 230 -2.80 4.32 -10.11
C ILE A 230 -2.82 5.75 -9.58
N ARG A 231 -1.96 6.60 -10.12
CA ARG A 231 -1.77 7.98 -9.66
C ARG A 231 -1.97 8.99 -10.77
N PHE A 232 -2.66 10.07 -10.43
CA PHE A 232 -3.00 11.19 -11.30
C PHE A 232 -2.37 12.47 -10.74
N PRO A 233 -1.05 12.68 -10.92
CA PRO A 233 -0.36 13.85 -10.39
C PRO A 233 -0.84 15.15 -11.05
N GLY A 234 -0.99 16.21 -10.26
CA GLY A 234 -1.35 17.54 -10.77
C GLY A 234 -2.71 17.58 -11.49
N SER A 235 -2.72 18.14 -12.70
CA SER A 235 -3.87 18.23 -13.61
C SER A 235 -3.85 17.16 -14.70
N HIS A 236 -3.52 15.92 -14.31
CA HIS A 236 -3.44 14.77 -15.21
C HIS A 236 -4.68 14.64 -16.08
N LYS A 237 -4.55 14.13 -17.31
CA LYS A 237 -5.65 14.01 -18.28
C LYS A 237 -6.09 12.56 -18.54
N TYR A 238 -5.87 11.66 -17.59
CA TYR A 238 -6.35 10.27 -17.69
C TYR A 238 -7.88 10.22 -17.93
N PRO A 239 -8.39 9.41 -18.88
CA PRO A 239 -7.71 8.36 -19.67
C PRO A 239 -7.05 8.79 -20.98
N PHE A 240 -7.03 10.08 -21.31
CA PHE A 240 -6.34 10.62 -22.49
C PHE A 240 -4.81 10.69 -22.34
N GLN A 241 -4.31 10.51 -21.13
CA GLN A 241 -2.89 10.47 -20.77
C GLN A 241 -2.62 9.21 -19.96
N VAL A 242 -1.47 8.58 -20.19
CA VAL A 242 -1.01 7.41 -19.41
C VAL A 242 -0.81 7.81 -17.95
N PRO A 243 -1.50 7.18 -16.99
CA PRO A 243 -1.35 7.52 -15.58
C PRO A 243 -0.05 6.94 -15.03
N VAL A 244 0.40 7.47 -13.90
CA VAL A 244 1.53 6.88 -13.18
C VAL A 244 1.04 5.60 -12.51
N ILE A 245 1.59 4.46 -12.92
CA ILE A 245 1.24 3.14 -12.40
C ILE A 245 2.37 2.65 -11.49
N ALA A 246 2.02 2.04 -10.37
CA ALA A 246 2.99 1.44 -9.45
C ALA A 246 2.49 0.08 -8.95
N PHE A 247 3.29 -0.97 -9.16
CA PHE A 247 3.02 -2.29 -8.60
C PHE A 247 3.92 -2.55 -7.40
N SER A 248 3.34 -3.05 -6.31
CA SER A 248 4.10 -3.44 -5.12
C SER A 248 3.67 -4.81 -4.58
N SER A 249 4.57 -5.42 -3.81
CA SER A 249 4.29 -6.68 -3.13
C SER A 249 4.66 -6.61 -1.64
N ARG A 250 3.78 -7.18 -0.81
CA ARG A 250 4.03 -7.49 0.61
C ARG A 250 4.62 -8.89 0.79
N ASN A 251 4.67 -9.69 -0.28
CA ASN A 251 5.23 -11.03 -0.25
C ASN A 251 6.76 -10.97 -0.25
N SER A 252 7.37 -11.37 0.88
CA SER A 252 8.83 -11.44 1.04
C SER A 252 9.54 -12.40 0.08
N GLN A 253 8.82 -13.33 -0.56
CA GLN A 253 9.38 -14.27 -1.53
C GLN A 253 9.52 -13.66 -2.93
N LEU A 254 8.78 -12.59 -3.24
CA LEU A 254 8.87 -11.93 -4.54
C LEU A 254 10.10 -11.01 -4.55
N PRO A 255 11.07 -11.20 -5.47
CA PRO A 255 12.23 -10.32 -5.56
C PRO A 255 11.80 -8.91 -5.95
N SER A 256 12.27 -7.88 -5.23
CA SER A 256 11.85 -6.49 -5.44
C SER A 256 11.99 -6.01 -6.89
N HIS A 257 13.08 -6.36 -7.58
CA HIS A 257 13.30 -5.96 -8.98
C HIS A 257 12.20 -6.43 -9.95
N VAL A 258 11.46 -7.50 -9.62
CA VAL A 258 10.34 -8.00 -10.42
C VAL A 258 9.18 -7.00 -10.39
N CYS A 259 8.94 -6.31 -9.26
CA CYS A 259 7.89 -5.29 -9.17
C CYS A 259 8.08 -4.17 -10.20
N LEU A 260 9.32 -3.74 -10.42
CA LEU A 260 9.61 -2.67 -11.37
C LEU A 260 9.46 -3.13 -12.83
N ARG A 261 9.75 -4.41 -13.13
CA ARG A 261 9.46 -5.03 -14.43
C ARG A 261 7.98 -5.21 -14.69
N ILE A 262 7.21 -5.62 -13.68
CA ILE A 262 5.75 -5.67 -13.77
C ILE A 262 5.22 -4.26 -14.04
N THR A 263 5.70 -3.25 -13.31
CA THR A 263 5.29 -1.84 -13.51
C THR A 263 5.58 -1.36 -14.94
N GLU A 264 6.77 -1.66 -15.48
CA GLU A 264 7.14 -1.36 -16.87
C GLU A 264 6.19 -2.03 -17.89
N ARG A 265 5.85 -3.30 -17.67
CA ARG A 265 4.91 -4.04 -18.54
C ARG A 265 3.51 -3.42 -18.51
N LEU A 266 3.04 -3.02 -17.34
CA LEU A 266 1.75 -2.35 -17.17
C LEU A 266 1.72 -0.96 -17.81
N LEU A 267 2.80 -0.19 -17.69
CA LEU A 267 2.94 1.11 -18.34
C LEU A 267 2.93 0.99 -19.88
N THR A 268 3.56 -0.06 -20.41
CA THR A 268 3.53 -0.34 -21.86
C THR A 268 2.10 -0.65 -22.32
N GLU A 269 1.37 -1.49 -21.56
CA GLU A 269 -0.05 -1.78 -21.86
C GLU A 269 -0.90 -0.49 -21.81
N ALA A 270 -0.70 0.32 -20.78
CA ALA A 270 -1.43 1.56 -20.58
C ALA A 270 -1.21 2.54 -21.75
N GLN A 271 0.02 2.62 -22.26
CA GLN A 271 0.35 3.45 -23.41
C GLN A 271 -0.44 3.06 -24.66
N GLU A 272 -0.51 1.76 -24.96
CA GLU A 272 -1.25 1.25 -26.11
C GLU A 272 -2.76 1.49 -25.97
N LEU A 273 -3.30 1.33 -24.76
CA LEU A 273 -4.74 1.49 -24.51
C LEU A 273 -5.19 2.96 -24.47
N CYS A 274 -4.34 3.87 -24.00
CA CYS A 274 -4.65 5.30 -23.96
C CYS A 274 -4.85 5.92 -25.37
N GLU A 275 -4.31 5.31 -26.43
CA GLU A 275 -4.60 5.72 -27.82
C GLU A 275 -6.10 5.65 -28.15
N SER A 276 -6.83 4.74 -27.48
CA SER A 276 -8.28 4.59 -27.65
C SER A 276 -9.11 5.44 -26.68
N HIS A 277 -8.44 6.20 -25.80
CA HIS A 277 -9.05 6.98 -24.71
C HIS A 277 -9.97 6.14 -23.81
N ALA A 278 -9.70 4.85 -23.67
CA ALA A 278 -10.52 3.93 -22.90
C ALA A 278 -10.00 3.78 -21.45
N PRO A 279 -10.89 3.46 -20.50
CA PRO A 279 -10.52 2.94 -19.17
C PRO A 279 -9.53 1.77 -19.27
N ILE A 280 -8.42 1.83 -18.51
CA ILE A 280 -7.34 0.84 -18.62
C ILE A 280 -7.26 -0.11 -17.43
N VAL A 281 -7.84 0.23 -16.26
CA VAL A 281 -7.52 -0.47 -15.01
C VAL A 281 -7.90 -1.96 -15.08
N PHE A 282 -9.05 -2.29 -15.67
CA PHE A 282 -9.46 -3.68 -15.87
C PHE A 282 -8.50 -4.46 -16.77
N SER A 283 -7.99 -3.84 -17.83
CA SER A 283 -6.99 -4.44 -18.72
C SER A 283 -5.66 -4.66 -17.99
N LEU A 284 -5.24 -3.71 -17.15
CA LEU A 284 -4.04 -3.87 -16.32
C LEU A 284 -4.17 -5.07 -15.36
N VAL A 285 -5.34 -5.24 -14.73
CA VAL A 285 -5.60 -6.42 -13.88
C VAL A 285 -5.57 -7.70 -14.72
N SER A 286 -6.15 -7.68 -15.92
CA SER A 286 -6.12 -8.83 -16.83
C SER A 286 -4.68 -9.23 -17.21
N VAL A 287 -3.79 -8.26 -17.42
CA VAL A 287 -2.36 -8.52 -17.64
C VAL A 287 -1.71 -9.12 -16.39
N LEU A 288 -2.02 -8.61 -15.20
CA LEU A 288 -1.52 -9.15 -13.93
C LEU A 288 -2.01 -10.57 -13.65
N GLU A 289 -3.18 -10.95 -14.15
CA GLU A 289 -3.75 -12.30 -14.02
C GLU A 289 -3.15 -13.30 -15.03
N ASP A 290 -2.49 -12.83 -16.09
CA ASP A 290 -1.85 -13.67 -17.10
C ASP A 290 -0.49 -14.20 -16.60
N GLU A 291 -0.47 -15.50 -16.27
CA GLU A 291 0.72 -16.20 -15.78
C GLU A 291 1.92 -16.13 -16.76
N ILE A 292 1.66 -16.15 -18.08
CA ILE A 292 2.72 -16.14 -19.09
C ILE A 292 3.35 -14.75 -19.15
N GLU A 293 2.55 -13.68 -19.12
CA GLU A 293 3.05 -12.30 -19.06
C GLU A 293 3.85 -12.06 -17.77
N MET A 294 3.35 -12.54 -16.63
CA MET A 294 4.07 -12.41 -15.37
C MET A 294 5.38 -13.20 -15.37
N LEU A 295 5.40 -14.41 -15.91
CA LEU A 295 6.62 -15.22 -16.02
C LEU A 295 7.71 -14.52 -16.86
N LYS A 296 7.33 -13.83 -17.94
CA LYS A 296 8.29 -13.01 -18.72
C LYS A 296 8.97 -11.98 -17.82
N CYS A 297 8.22 -11.29 -16.97
CA CYS A 297 8.75 -10.29 -16.04
C CYS A 297 9.77 -10.86 -15.06
N PHE A 298 9.61 -12.11 -14.60
CA PHE A 298 10.60 -12.80 -13.74
C PHE A 298 11.89 -13.17 -14.48
N THR A 299 11.79 -13.49 -15.77
CA THR A 299 12.96 -13.90 -16.57
C THR A 299 13.77 -12.74 -17.13
N CYS A 300 13.18 -11.53 -17.15
CA CYS A 300 13.85 -10.33 -17.59
C CYS A 300 15.03 -9.95 -16.68
N HIS A 301 16.05 -9.33 -17.26
CA HIS A 301 17.13 -8.72 -16.48
C HIS A 301 16.54 -7.66 -15.52
N PRO A 302 17.07 -7.45 -14.30
CA PRO A 302 16.61 -6.35 -13.44
C PRO A 302 16.62 -4.99 -14.15
N HIS A 303 15.71 -4.10 -13.76
CA HIS A 303 15.71 -2.73 -14.27
C HIS A 303 16.93 -1.96 -13.72
N ALA A 304 17.43 -0.96 -14.45
CA ALA A 304 18.62 -0.20 -14.02
C ALA A 304 18.43 0.49 -12.66
N TYR A 305 17.21 0.92 -12.36
CA TYR A 305 16.83 1.54 -11.09
C TYR A 305 16.59 0.54 -9.95
N SER A 306 16.58 -0.77 -10.24
CA SER A 306 16.57 -1.85 -9.23
C SER A 306 17.98 -2.28 -8.82
N LEU A 307 19.01 -1.75 -9.49
CA LEU A 307 20.41 -2.02 -9.18
C LEU A 307 21.03 -0.81 -8.45
N PRO A 308 22.11 -1.01 -7.67
CA PRO A 308 22.81 0.11 -7.05
C PRO A 308 23.29 1.14 -8.08
N LYS A 309 23.30 2.41 -7.70
CA LYS A 309 23.84 3.50 -8.55
C LYS A 309 25.29 3.18 -8.99
N PRO A 310 25.61 3.38 -10.28
CA PRO A 310 26.94 3.10 -10.83
C PRO A 310 28.04 4.02 -10.30
#